data_AF-A0A7V7VQ97-F1
#
_entry.id   AF-A0A7V7VQ97-F1
#
_cell.length_a   1.000
_cell.length_b   1.000
_cell.length_c   1.000
_cell.angle_alpha   90.00
_cell.angle_beta   90.00
_cell.angle_gamma   90.00
#
_symmetry.space_group_name_H-M   'P 1'
#
loop_
_entity.id
_entity.type
_entity.pdbx_description
1 polymer ?
#
loop_
_entity_poly.entity_id
_entity_poly.type
_entity_poly.pdbx_seq_one_letter_code
_entity_poly.pdbx_strand_id
1 'polypeptide(L)'
;MAKSKVTLSDFPVASRRRPSAEEENGPNAAALPAAENAQMQTTGPSTELETRRARPKSQFVTPEERRANDTQQANQREDSRNRLRELRRNRERESKHFVNVSLDYDTKRRLEKAAHDNGLKMSVILRDAIDQYLTENGY
;
A
#
# COMPACT_ATOMS: atom_id res chain seq x y z
N MET A 1 -22.73 -5.74 44.35
CA MET A 1 -21.89 -5.49 43.16
C MET A 1 -22.71 -4.67 42.16
N ALA A 2 -22.39 -3.38 41.99
CA ALA A 2 -23.13 -2.48 41.10
C ALA A 2 -22.60 -2.62 39.66
N LYS A 3 -23.50 -2.87 38.71
CA LYS A 3 -23.17 -2.94 37.27
C LYS A 3 -23.11 -1.52 36.71
N SER A 4 -21.93 -1.06 36.28
CA SER A 4 -21.78 0.20 35.56
C SER A 4 -22.47 0.09 34.20
N LYS A 5 -23.31 1.08 33.86
CA LYS A 5 -23.93 1.20 32.54
C LYS A 5 -22.90 1.83 31.61
N VAL A 6 -22.34 1.04 30.70
CA VAL A 6 -21.46 1.53 29.63
C VAL A 6 -22.31 2.38 28.68
N THR A 7 -21.90 3.62 28.44
CA THR A 7 -22.59 4.54 27.52
C THR A 7 -21.76 4.71 26.24
N LEU A 8 -22.40 5.19 25.17
CA LEU A 8 -21.80 5.31 23.84
C LEU A 8 -20.56 6.25 23.79
N SER A 9 -20.35 7.05 24.83
CA SER A 9 -19.19 7.92 25.03
C SER A 9 -17.93 7.19 25.52
N ASP A 10 -18.03 5.92 25.96
CA ASP A 10 -16.87 5.12 26.39
C ASP A 10 -16.04 4.57 25.20
N PHE A 11 -16.54 4.75 23.97
CA PHE A 11 -15.84 4.33 22.77
C PHE A 11 -15.31 5.55 22.01
N PRO A 12 -14.00 5.62 21.70
CA PRO A 12 -13.45 6.74 20.95
C PRO A 12 -13.93 6.70 19.49
N VAL A 13 -14.89 7.56 19.16
CA VAL A 13 -15.39 7.76 17.79
C VAL A 13 -14.61 8.91 17.15
N ALA A 14 -13.85 8.62 16.09
CA ALA A 14 -13.10 9.64 15.35
C ALA A 14 -14.05 10.62 14.63
N SER A 15 -13.71 11.91 14.67
CA SER A 15 -14.51 12.95 14.01
C SER A 15 -14.48 12.80 12.49
N ARG A 16 -15.67 12.82 11.88
CA ARG A 16 -15.83 12.68 10.43
C ARG A 16 -15.31 13.95 9.75
N ARG A 17 -14.23 13.84 8.97
CA ARG A 17 -13.77 14.94 8.09
C ARG A 17 -14.92 15.35 7.16
N ARG A 18 -15.33 16.61 7.25
CA ARG A 18 -16.22 17.22 6.26
C ARG A 18 -15.38 17.57 5.01
N PRO A 19 -15.86 17.27 3.80
CA PRO A 19 -15.26 17.83 2.60
C PRO A 19 -15.68 19.30 2.50
N SER A 20 -14.69 20.21 2.44
CA SER A 20 -14.92 21.62 2.15
C SER A 20 -15.26 21.77 0.67
N ALA A 21 -16.44 22.33 0.38
CA ALA A 21 -16.79 22.88 -0.92
C ALA A 21 -16.59 24.41 -0.89
N GLU A 22 -16.40 24.99 -2.07
CA GLU A 22 -16.39 26.44 -2.42
C GLU A 22 -15.02 27.10 -2.18
N GLU A 23 -14.16 27.39 -3.18
CA GLU A 23 -14.31 28.12 -4.46
C GLU A 23 -14.95 29.51 -4.30
N GLU A 24 -14.12 30.56 -4.16
CA GLU A 24 -14.43 31.94 -4.56
C GLU A 24 -13.19 32.72 -5.09
N ASN A 25 -13.24 32.99 -6.39
CA ASN A 25 -12.90 34.19 -7.18
C ASN A 25 -11.78 35.21 -6.82
N GLY A 26 -10.99 35.55 -7.86
CA GLY A 26 -10.26 36.82 -8.04
C GLY A 26 -9.77 37.01 -9.51
N PRO A 27 -9.90 38.21 -10.17
CA PRO A 27 -9.91 38.35 -11.64
C PRO A 27 -8.70 39.10 -12.29
N ASN A 28 -8.50 38.91 -13.60
CA ASN A 28 -8.01 39.82 -14.69
C ASN A 28 -7.17 39.06 -15.74
N ALA A 29 -7.61 38.87 -17.00
CA ALA A 29 -7.75 39.80 -18.15
C ALA A 29 -6.51 39.85 -19.06
N ALA A 30 -6.61 39.27 -20.28
CA ALA A 30 -6.29 39.91 -21.58
C ALA A 30 -6.24 38.92 -22.78
N ALA A 31 -6.83 39.37 -23.90
CA ALA A 31 -6.55 39.07 -25.31
C ALA A 31 -7.22 37.86 -26.02
N LEU A 32 -8.31 38.17 -26.74
CA LEU A 32 -8.83 37.59 -28.01
C LEU A 32 -8.05 38.20 -29.21
N PRO A 33 -8.17 37.78 -30.52
CA PRO A 33 -9.42 37.32 -31.17
C PRO A 33 -9.36 36.36 -32.41
N ALA A 34 -10.56 35.90 -32.82
CA ALA A 34 -11.11 35.67 -34.20
C ALA A 34 -10.39 34.68 -35.15
N ALA A 35 -11.01 33.92 -36.06
CA ALA A 35 -12.33 33.92 -36.70
C ALA A 35 -12.63 32.54 -37.35
N GLU A 36 -13.92 32.32 -37.67
CA GLU A 36 -14.46 31.65 -38.87
C GLU A 36 -14.04 30.20 -39.24
N ASN A 37 -14.98 29.24 -39.20
CA ASN A 37 -15.96 29.10 -40.28
C ASN A 37 -16.98 27.97 -39.99
N ALA A 38 -18.24 28.27 -40.24
CA ALA A 38 -19.36 27.34 -40.25
C ALA A 38 -19.77 27.09 -41.70
N GLN A 39 -20.19 25.86 -42.02
CA GLN A 39 -21.09 25.41 -43.12
C GLN A 39 -20.90 23.88 -43.27
N MET A 40 -21.87 23.01 -43.55
CA MET A 40 -23.31 23.02 -43.79
C MET A 40 -23.74 21.52 -43.76
N GLN A 41 -24.85 21.14 -43.12
CA GLN A 41 -26.09 20.57 -43.72
C GLN A 41 -25.92 19.25 -44.52
N THR A 42 -26.78 18.21 -44.53
CA THR A 42 -28.14 17.87 -44.07
C THR A 42 -28.28 16.34 -44.34
N THR A 43 -28.99 15.51 -43.56
CA THR A 43 -30.40 15.09 -43.74
C THR A 43 -30.64 13.85 -42.85
N GLY A 44 -31.80 13.77 -42.18
CA GLY A 44 -32.19 12.63 -41.30
C GLY A 44 -32.72 11.40 -42.08
N PRO A 45 -33.47 10.44 -41.46
CA PRO A 45 -34.13 10.49 -40.14
C PRO A 45 -33.99 9.22 -39.25
N SER A 46 -34.38 9.41 -37.99
CA SER A 46 -35.03 8.47 -37.06
C SER A 46 -34.51 7.03 -36.90
N THR A 47 -34.05 6.72 -35.69
CA THR A 47 -34.71 5.66 -34.88
C THR A 47 -34.28 5.81 -33.41
N GLU A 48 -35.24 6.23 -32.58
CA GLU A 48 -35.25 5.90 -31.15
C GLU A 48 -35.05 4.40 -30.99
N LEU A 49 -34.09 4.00 -30.15
CA LEU A 49 -34.20 2.79 -29.33
C LEU A 49 -33.15 2.87 -28.21
N GLU A 50 -33.55 3.68 -27.23
CA GLU A 50 -33.46 3.40 -25.79
C GLU A 50 -32.88 2.00 -25.45
N THR A 51 -31.56 1.84 -25.51
CA THR A 51 -30.91 0.66 -24.93
C THR A 51 -30.78 0.89 -23.44
N ARG A 52 -31.93 0.79 -22.75
CA ARG A 52 -31.99 0.64 -21.29
C ARG A 52 -31.01 -0.46 -20.91
N ARG A 53 -29.92 -0.07 -20.24
CA ARG A 53 -29.00 -0.99 -19.56
C ARG A 53 -29.83 -1.94 -18.70
N ALA A 54 -30.02 -3.15 -19.19
CA ALA A 54 -30.63 -4.24 -18.45
C ALA A 54 -29.77 -4.51 -17.22
N ARG A 55 -30.20 -4.01 -16.06
CA ARG A 55 -29.70 -4.50 -14.78
C ARG A 55 -30.01 -5.99 -14.73
N PRO A 56 -29.02 -6.88 -14.50
CA PRO A 56 -29.31 -8.30 -14.42
C PRO A 56 -30.30 -8.52 -13.28
N LYS A 57 -31.38 -9.22 -13.61
CA LYS A 57 -32.45 -9.64 -12.72
C LYS A 57 -31.81 -10.33 -11.50
N SER A 58 -32.27 -9.98 -10.31
CA SER A 58 -31.90 -10.63 -9.05
C SER A 58 -32.11 -12.14 -9.16
N GLN A 59 -31.05 -12.88 -9.46
CA GLN A 59 -31.05 -14.32 -9.28
C GLN A 59 -31.11 -14.56 -7.78
N PHE A 60 -32.19 -15.20 -7.34
CA PHE A 60 -32.32 -15.70 -5.98
C PHE A 60 -31.18 -16.69 -5.75
N VAL A 61 -30.11 -16.23 -5.12
CA VAL A 61 -28.99 -17.06 -4.69
C VAL A 61 -29.55 -18.09 -3.72
N THR A 62 -29.36 -19.37 -4.02
CA THR A 62 -29.81 -20.43 -3.11
C THR A 62 -29.11 -20.27 -1.74
N PRO A 63 -29.74 -20.70 -0.64
CA PRO A 63 -29.16 -20.52 0.70
C PRO A 63 -27.79 -21.21 0.85
N GLU A 64 -27.49 -22.25 0.07
CA GLU A 64 -26.17 -22.89 0.02
C GLU A 64 -25.13 -22.04 -0.74
N GLU A 65 -25.49 -21.48 -1.90
CA GLU A 65 -24.61 -20.58 -2.64
C GLU A 65 -24.33 -19.29 -1.86
N ARG A 66 -25.27 -18.82 -1.04
CA ARG A 66 -25.05 -17.66 -0.16
C ARG A 66 -23.99 -17.96 0.89
N ARG A 67 -24.05 -19.14 1.52
CA ARG A 67 -23.03 -19.61 2.47
C ARG A 67 -21.67 -19.79 1.79
N ALA A 68 -21.64 -20.36 0.58
CA ALA A 68 -20.41 -20.51 -0.19
C ALA A 68 -19.78 -19.14 -0.51
N ASN A 69 -20.58 -18.18 -0.97
CA ASN A 69 -20.12 -16.81 -1.24
C ASN A 69 -19.65 -16.08 0.03
N ASP A 70 -20.35 -16.25 1.15
CA ASP A 70 -19.97 -15.66 2.44
C ASP A 70 -18.65 -16.26 2.95
N THR A 71 -18.45 -17.57 2.83
CA THR A 71 -17.17 -18.24 3.17
C THR A 71 -16.04 -17.80 2.23
N GLN A 72 -16.30 -17.67 0.93
CA GLN A 72 -15.31 -17.15 -0.02
C GLN A 72 -14.93 -15.70 0.27
N GLN A 73 -15.91 -14.84 0.59
CA GLN A 73 -15.61 -13.46 0.99
C GLN A 73 -14.87 -13.40 2.33
N ALA A 74 -15.18 -14.27 3.27
CA ALA A 74 -14.44 -14.39 4.53
C ALA A 74 -12.98 -14.80 4.26
N ASN A 75 -12.77 -15.84 3.45
CA ASN A 75 -11.44 -16.30 3.06
C ASN A 75 -10.66 -15.20 2.34
N GLN A 76 -11.25 -14.48 1.38
CA GLN A 76 -10.59 -13.35 0.69
C GLN A 76 -10.15 -12.23 1.65
N ARG A 77 -10.94 -11.95 2.69
CA ARG A 77 -10.59 -10.97 3.73
C ARG A 77 -9.44 -11.48 4.61
N GLU A 78 -9.37 -12.78 4.87
CA GLU A 78 -8.26 -13.39 5.59
C GLU A 78 -6.99 -13.46 4.74
N ASP A 79 -7.10 -13.84 3.47
CA ASP A 79 -6.01 -13.90 2.50
C ASP A 79 -5.37 -12.53 2.27
N SER A 80 -6.18 -11.47 2.15
CA SER A 80 -5.66 -10.10 2.02
C SER A 80 -4.91 -9.64 3.28
N ARG A 81 -5.39 -10.02 4.47
CA ARG A 81 -4.68 -9.74 5.73
C ARG A 81 -3.39 -10.54 5.85
N ASN A 82 -3.39 -11.80 5.43
CA ASN A 82 -2.23 -12.68 5.45
C ASN A 82 -1.18 -12.22 4.45
N ARG A 83 -1.58 -11.83 3.23
CA ARG A 83 -0.68 -11.27 2.22
C ARG A 83 0.03 -10.01 2.71
N LEU A 84 -0.64 -9.11 3.42
CA LEU A 84 0.01 -7.94 3.99
C LEU A 84 1.03 -8.31 5.08
N ARG A 85 0.74 -9.33 5.90
CA ARG A 85 1.67 -9.85 6.91
C ARG A 85 2.89 -10.52 6.26
N GLU A 86 2.68 -11.27 5.19
CA GLU A 86 3.74 -11.89 4.40
C GLU A 86 4.63 -10.85 3.74
N LEU A 87 4.07 -9.81 3.12
CA LEU A 87 4.84 -8.70 2.55
C LEU A 87 5.70 -8.00 3.60
N ARG A 88 5.16 -7.78 4.81
CA ARG A 88 5.94 -7.22 5.93
C ARG A 88 7.07 -8.16 6.36
N ARG A 89 6.79 -9.46 6.47
CA ARG A 89 7.79 -10.47 6.86
C ARG A 89 8.88 -10.63 5.79
N ASN A 90 8.52 -10.55 4.52
CA ASN A 90 9.47 -10.62 3.41
C ASN A 90 10.37 -9.39 3.39
N ARG A 91 9.82 -8.18 3.56
CA ARG A 91 10.64 -6.96 3.71
C ARG A 91 11.62 -7.05 4.89
N GLU A 92 11.19 -7.64 6.01
CA GLU A 92 12.08 -7.84 7.15
C GLU A 92 13.19 -8.87 6.86
N ARG A 93 12.91 -9.90 6.06
CA ARG A 93 13.91 -10.88 5.61
C ARG A 93 14.88 -10.28 4.59
N GLU A 94 14.37 -9.54 3.60
CA GLU A 94 15.17 -8.85 2.58
C GLU A 94 16.06 -7.76 3.17
N SER A 95 15.71 -7.19 4.33
CA SER A 95 16.58 -6.21 5.01
C SER A 95 17.70 -6.86 5.83
N LYS A 96 17.66 -8.17 6.08
CA LYS A 96 18.61 -8.90 6.91
C LYS A 96 19.20 -10.08 6.13
N HIS A 97 20.27 -9.81 5.39
CA HIS A 97 21.06 -10.85 4.74
C HIS A 97 22.09 -11.42 5.71
N PHE A 98 22.06 -12.74 5.90
CA PHE A 98 23.03 -13.46 6.74
C PHE A 98 24.02 -14.20 5.84
N VAL A 99 25.30 -14.00 6.11
CA VAL A 99 26.39 -14.72 5.46
C VAL A 99 27.10 -15.56 6.53
N ASN A 100 27.25 -16.86 6.26
CA ASN A 100 28.09 -17.73 7.10
C ASN A 100 29.49 -17.78 6.50
N VAL A 101 30.51 -17.39 7.27
CA VAL A 101 31.89 -17.30 6.81
C VAL A 101 32.75 -18.20 7.68
N SER A 102 33.52 -19.08 7.04
CA SER A 102 34.56 -19.84 7.73
C SER A 102 35.83 -18.99 7.79
N LEU A 103 36.33 -18.75 8.99
CA LEU A 103 37.55 -17.99 9.24
C LEU A 103 38.60 -18.91 9.87
N ASP A 104 39.86 -18.71 9.50
CA ASP A 104 41.00 -19.35 10.17
C ASP A 104 41.05 -18.97 11.66
N TYR A 105 41.68 -19.84 12.46
CA TYR A 105 41.80 -19.61 13.90
C TYR A 105 42.47 -18.26 14.22
N ASP A 106 43.55 -17.93 13.52
CA ASP A 106 44.30 -16.69 13.77
C ASP A 106 43.52 -15.44 13.38
N THR A 107 42.75 -15.48 12.29
CA THR A 107 41.93 -14.33 11.85
C THR A 107 40.75 -14.12 12.80
N LYS A 108 40.11 -15.21 13.24
CA LYS A 108 39.07 -15.16 14.27
C LYS A 108 39.61 -14.59 15.59
N ARG A 109 40.80 -15.00 16.02
CA ARG A 109 41.44 -14.49 17.25
C ARG A 109 41.77 -12.99 17.15
N ARG A 110 42.23 -12.51 15.99
CA ARG A 110 42.47 -11.07 15.77
C ARG A 110 41.18 -10.27 15.79
N LEU A 111 40.11 -10.81 15.19
CA LEU A 111 38.78 -10.20 15.21
C LEU A 111 38.20 -10.14 16.64
N GLU A 112 38.36 -11.20 17.42
CA GLU A 112 38.01 -11.25 18.84
C GLU A 112 38.74 -10.16 19.63
N LYS A 113 40.06 -10.07 19.47
CA LYS A 113 40.85 -9.03 20.15
C LYS A 113 40.38 -7.62 19.76
N ALA A 114 40.22 -7.34 18.47
CA ALA A 114 39.75 -6.04 18.00
C ALA A 114 38.34 -5.70 18.50
N ALA A 115 37.46 -6.70 18.62
CA ALA A 115 36.13 -6.54 19.19
C ALA A 115 36.19 -6.18 20.69
N HIS A 116 37.07 -6.86 21.44
CA HIS A 116 37.27 -6.58 22.86
C HIS A 116 37.88 -5.19 23.10
N ASP A 117 38.92 -4.83 22.35
CA ASP A 117 39.64 -3.56 22.53
C ASP A 117 38.76 -2.34 22.18
N ASN A 118 37.91 -2.45 21.14
CA ASN A 118 37.00 -1.37 20.73
C ASN A 118 35.63 -1.43 21.42
N GLY A 119 35.31 -2.48 22.17
CA GLY A 119 33.99 -2.70 22.75
C GLY A 119 32.87 -2.89 21.71
N LEU A 120 33.22 -3.31 20.49
CA LEU A 120 32.27 -3.50 19.39
C LEU A 120 31.97 -4.99 19.18
N LYS A 121 30.82 -5.30 18.56
CA LYS A 121 30.52 -6.66 18.12
C LYS A 121 31.36 -7.00 16.89
N MET A 122 31.85 -8.23 16.81
CA MET A 122 32.58 -8.74 15.64
C MET A 122 31.82 -8.51 14.32
N SER A 123 30.49 -8.60 14.34
CA SER A 123 29.63 -8.36 13.18
C SER A 123 29.64 -6.93 12.65
N VAL A 124 29.95 -5.94 13.49
CA VAL A 124 30.06 -4.53 13.08
C VAL A 124 31.41 -4.34 12.39
N ILE A 125 32.48 -4.84 12.99
CA ILE A 125 33.83 -4.79 12.40
C ILE A 125 33.86 -5.48 11.03
N LEU A 126 33.23 -6.66 10.91
CA LEU A 126 33.15 -7.38 9.63
C LEU A 126 32.37 -6.59 8.57
N ARG A 127 31.29 -5.90 8.96
CA ARG A 127 30.51 -5.08 8.02
C ARG A 127 31.34 -3.91 7.52
N ASP A 128 31.94 -3.15 8.44
CA ASP A 128 32.75 -1.98 8.09
C ASP A 128 33.95 -2.39 7.23
N ALA A 129 34.58 -3.54 7.52
CA ALA A 129 35.67 -4.08 6.71
C ALA A 129 35.23 -4.50 5.30
N ILE A 130 34.05 -5.10 5.16
CA ILE A 130 33.48 -5.44 3.85
C ILE A 130 33.12 -4.17 3.08
N ASP A 131 32.48 -3.20 3.72
CA ASP A 131 32.09 -1.94 3.10
C ASP A 131 33.33 -1.15 2.62
N GLN A 132 34.39 -1.11 3.44
CA GLN A 132 35.69 -0.55 3.04
C GLN A 132 36.29 -1.30 1.85
N TYR A 133 36.32 -2.63 1.89
CA TYR A 133 36.85 -3.42 0.78
C TYR A 133 36.06 -3.23 -0.52
N LEU A 134 34.72 -3.14 -0.46
CA LEU A 134 33.88 -2.93 -1.64
C LEU A 134 34.07 -1.52 -2.21
N THR A 135 34.10 -0.50 -1.35
CA THR A 135 34.28 0.90 -1.77
C THR A 135 35.68 1.16 -2.32
N GLU A 136 36.73 0.60 -1.72
CA GLU A 136 38.12 0.74 -2.20
C GLU A 136 38.32 0.10 -3.59
N ASN A 137 37.62 -1.01 -3.86
CA ASN A 137 37.71 -1.71 -5.15
C ASN A 137 36.64 -1.29 -6.16
N GLY A 138 35.72 -0.38 -5.79
CA GLY A 138 34.70 0.18 -6.67
C GLY A 138 33.58 -0.80 -7.06
N TYR A 139 33.25 -1.76 -6.18
CA TYR A 139 32.12 -2.68 -6.37
C TYR A 139 30.77 -2.07 -6.00
#